data_AF-A0A953RBE3-F1
#
_entry.id   AF-A0A953RBE3-F1
#
_cell.length_a   1.000
_cell.length_b   1.000
_cell.length_c   1.000
_cell.angle_alpha   90.00
_cell.angle_beta   90.00
_cell.angle_gamma   90.00
#
_symmetry.space_group_name_H-M   'P 1'
#
loop_
_entity.id
_entity.type
_entity.pdbx_description
1 polymer ?
#
loop_
_entity_poly.entity_id
_entity_poly.type
_entity_poly.pdbx_seq_one_letter_code
_entity_poly.pdbx_strand_id
1 'polypeptide(L)'
;MWPLGVYFALVLLLVAGMLVVSYLLGQRHHQRSTGEPYEGGILSEGSARVRLSARFYLVAMFFVIFDLEAVFLFAWAVTARSLGWPAFWEAVIFVGVLAAALLYLWRVGALDWSSSSKQKE
;
A
#
# COMPACT_ATOMS: atom_id res chain seq x y z
N MET A 1 -1.67 26.76 7.39
CA MET A 1 -2.73 25.74 7.25
C MET A 1 -3.83 26.14 6.29
N TRP A 2 -4.37 27.37 6.37
CA TRP A 2 -5.39 27.87 5.42
C TRP A 2 -5.03 27.74 3.92
N PRO A 3 -3.82 28.12 3.46
CA PRO A 3 -3.46 27.99 2.04
C PRO A 3 -3.42 26.53 1.55
N LEU A 4 -3.00 25.61 2.41
CA LEU A 4 -2.96 24.18 2.10
C LEU A 4 -4.37 23.59 1.94
N GLY A 5 -5.30 24.00 2.82
CA GLY A 5 -6.71 23.59 2.72
C GLY A 5 -7.37 24.08 1.45
N VAL A 6 -7.15 25.35 1.08
CA VAL A 6 -7.67 25.94 -0.17
C VAL A 6 -7.09 25.23 -1.39
N TYR A 7 -5.79 24.96 -1.42
CA TYR A 7 -5.15 24.22 -2.49
C TYR A 7 -5.72 22.81 -2.67
N PHE A 8 -5.86 22.05 -1.58
CA PHE A 8 -6.41 20.71 -1.61
C PHE A 8 -7.87 20.70 -2.12
N ALA A 9 -8.68 21.65 -1.65
CA ALA A 9 -10.06 21.80 -2.12
C ALA A 9 -10.14 22.13 -3.62
N LEU A 10 -9.26 23.01 -4.12
CA LEU A 10 -9.17 23.34 -5.55
C LEU A 10 -8.80 22.13 -6.40
N VAL A 11 -7.84 21.32 -5.95
CA VAL A 11 -7.44 20.08 -6.66
C VAL A 11 -8.61 19.10 -6.72
N LEU A 12 -9.31 18.87 -5.61
CA LEU A 12 -10.49 18.01 -5.59
C LEU A 12 -11.60 18.54 -6.50
N LEU A 13 -11.85 19.85 -6.48
CA LEU A 13 -12.86 20.49 -7.32
C LEU A 13 -12.50 20.36 -8.80
N LEU A 14 -11.22 20.53 -9.16
CA LEU A 14 -10.75 20.38 -10.53
C LEU A 14 -10.95 18.94 -11.02
N VAL A 15 -10.54 17.94 -10.24
CA VAL A 15 -10.71 16.52 -10.60
C VAL A 15 -12.19 16.17 -10.74
N ALA A 16 -13.02 16.58 -9.78
CA ALA A 16 -14.46 16.37 -9.83
C ALA A 16 -15.08 17.08 -11.06
N GLY A 17 -14.67 18.31 -11.35
CA GLY A 17 -15.10 19.06 -12.53
C GLY A 17 -14.75 18.36 -13.84
N MET A 18 -13.52 17.85 -13.98
CA MET A 18 -13.11 17.08 -15.16
C MET A 18 -13.94 15.80 -15.33
N LEU A 19 -14.20 15.07 -14.24
CA LEU A 19 -15.05 13.88 -14.26
C LEU A 19 -16.50 14.22 -14.64
N VAL A 20 -17.06 15.32 -14.11
CA VAL A 20 -18.42 15.78 -14.43
C VAL A 20 -18.53 16.21 -15.89
N VAL A 21 -17.58 17.01 -16.38
CA VAL A 21 -17.54 17.43 -17.80
C VAL A 21 -17.40 16.21 -18.71
N SER A 22 -16.49 15.29 -18.40
CA SER A 22 -16.34 14.03 -19.15
C SER A 22 -17.62 13.18 -19.13
N TYR A 23 -18.31 13.10 -17.99
CA TYR A 23 -19.56 12.37 -17.84
C TYR A 23 -20.73 13.00 -18.60
N LEU A 24 -20.78 14.34 -18.70
CA LEU A 24 -21.82 15.09 -19.40
C LEU A 24 -21.60 15.16 -20.91
N LEU A 25 -20.36 15.36 -21.36
CA LEU A 25 -20.00 15.45 -22.79
C LEU A 25 -19.73 14.08 -23.42
N GLY A 26 -19.44 13.05 -22.62
CA GLY A 26 -19.14 11.71 -23.11
C GLY A 26 -20.34 11.04 -23.76
N GLN A 27 -20.18 10.62 -25.02
CA GLN A 27 -21.18 9.82 -25.74
C GLN A 27 -21.32 8.45 -25.08
N ARG A 28 -22.48 8.17 -24.46
CA ARG A 28 -22.75 6.87 -23.83
C ARG A 28 -23.31 5.89 -24.85
N HIS A 29 -22.57 4.82 -25.08
CA HIS A 29 -23.05 3.67 -25.84
C HIS A 29 -23.47 2.57 -24.86
N HIS A 30 -24.79 2.30 -24.77
CA HIS A 30 -25.33 1.20 -23.97
C HIS A 30 -25.44 -0.06 -24.83
N GLN A 31 -24.32 -0.70 -25.13
CA GLN A 31 -24.31 -2.01 -25.76
C GLN A 31 -23.93 -3.07 -24.73
N ARG A 32 -24.63 -4.22 -24.73
CA ARG A 32 -24.45 -5.27 -23.71
C ARG A 32 -22.99 -5.69 -23.55
N SER A 33 -22.22 -5.74 -24.63
CA SER A 33 -20.78 -6.09 -24.60
C SER A 33 -19.87 -5.01 -24.01
N THR A 34 -20.32 -3.75 -23.89
CA THR A 34 -19.51 -2.65 -23.34
C THR A 34 -19.46 -2.67 -21.80
N GLY A 35 -20.44 -3.30 -21.16
CA GLY A 35 -20.52 -3.40 -19.69
C GLY A 35 -19.97 -4.69 -19.09
N GLU A 36 -19.56 -5.65 -19.92
CA GLU A 36 -19.02 -6.94 -19.47
C GLU A 36 -17.50 -6.85 -19.23
N PRO A 37 -16.97 -7.50 -18.18
CA PRO A 37 -15.53 -7.61 -17.98
C PRO A 37 -14.83 -8.16 -19.22
N TYR A 38 -13.72 -7.52 -19.62
CA TYR A 38 -12.97 -7.96 -20.79
C TYR A 38 -12.19 -9.23 -20.50
N GLU A 39 -12.64 -10.35 -21.04
CA GLU A 39 -12.01 -11.65 -20.79
C GLU A 39 -11.98 -12.52 -22.06
N GLY A 40 -11.63 -11.91 -23.21
CA GLY A 40 -11.38 -12.62 -24.47
C GLY A 40 -12.56 -13.43 -25.02
N GLY A 41 -13.80 -13.16 -24.57
CA GLY A 41 -15.00 -13.91 -24.95
C GLY A 41 -15.36 -15.07 -24.00
N ILE A 42 -14.65 -15.22 -22.89
CA ILE A 42 -14.99 -16.17 -21.83
C ILE A 42 -15.92 -15.45 -20.84
N LEU A 43 -17.08 -16.03 -20.55
CA LEU A 43 -17.94 -15.52 -19.48
C LEU A 43 -17.22 -15.75 -18.15
N SER A 44 -17.13 -14.71 -17.32
CA SER A 44 -16.56 -14.79 -15.97
C SER A 44 -17.40 -15.71 -15.09
N GLU A 45 -17.18 -17.02 -15.19
CA GLU A 45 -17.81 -18.04 -14.36
C GLU A 45 -16.89 -18.38 -13.19
N GLY A 46 -17.30 -17.95 -11.99
CA GLY A 46 -16.56 -18.25 -10.77
C GLY A 46 -16.92 -17.33 -9.61
N SER A 47 -16.66 -17.78 -8.40
CA SER A 47 -16.73 -16.93 -7.21
C SER A 47 -15.52 -15.98 -7.19
N ALA A 48 -15.76 -14.68 -7.09
CA ALA A 48 -14.72 -13.65 -6.90
C ALA A 48 -13.86 -13.86 -5.64
N ARG A 49 -14.24 -14.81 -4.75
CA ARG A 49 -13.43 -15.23 -3.61
C ARG A 49 -12.40 -16.27 -4.02
N VAL A 50 -11.39 -15.82 -4.75
CA VAL A 50 -10.17 -16.59 -4.96
C VAL A 50 -9.34 -16.52 -3.67
N ARG A 51 -8.79 -17.65 -3.21
CA ARG A 51 -7.86 -17.66 -2.08
C ARG A 51 -6.55 -17.03 -2.54
N LEU A 52 -6.45 -15.70 -2.41
CA LEU A 52 -5.20 -14.99 -2.56
C LEU A 52 -4.18 -15.56 -1.56
N SER A 53 -2.96 -15.80 -2.03
CA SER A 53 -1.94 -16.45 -1.21
C SER A 53 -1.70 -15.67 0.09
N ALA A 54 -1.52 -16.38 1.22
CA ALA A 54 -1.26 -15.78 2.53
C ALA A 54 -0.02 -14.86 2.56
N ARG A 55 0.82 -14.91 1.52
CA ARG A 55 2.02 -14.08 1.37
C ARG A 55 1.69 -12.59 1.26
N PHE A 56 0.59 -12.22 0.60
CA PHE A 56 0.14 -10.82 0.53
C PHE A 56 -0.20 -10.26 1.90
N TYR A 57 -0.78 -11.09 2.77
CA TYR A 57 -1.09 -10.72 4.15
C TYR A 57 0.18 -10.47 4.97
N LEU A 58 1.20 -11.33 4.82
CA LEU A 58 2.48 -11.17 5.53
C LEU A 58 3.18 -9.86 5.15
N VAL A 59 3.19 -9.51 3.86
CA VAL A 59 3.76 -8.24 3.38
C VAL A 59 2.97 -7.04 3.92
N ALA A 60 1.64 -7.09 3.89
CA ALA A 60 0.80 -6.00 4.39
C ALA A 60 0.97 -5.80 5.92
N MET A 61 0.98 -6.88 6.69
CA MET A 61 1.19 -6.84 8.13
C MET A 61 2.58 -6.28 8.48
N PHE A 62 3.61 -6.72 7.75
CA PHE A 62 4.96 -6.18 7.93
C PHE A 62 5.05 -4.69 7.58
N PHE A 63 4.40 -4.26 6.49
CA PHE A 63 4.34 -2.85 6.11
C PHE A 63 3.73 -1.99 7.22
N VAL A 64 2.61 -2.43 7.81
CA VAL A 64 1.95 -1.70 8.91
C VAL A 64 2.85 -1.61 10.14
N ILE A 65 3.51 -2.71 10.52
CA ILE A 65 4.44 -2.70 11.66
C ILE A 65 5.60 -1.76 11.37
N PHE A 66 6.24 -1.88 10.22
CA PHE A 66 7.38 -1.04 9.85
C PHE A 66 7.02 0.46 9.77
N ASP A 67 5.84 0.79 9.24
CA ASP A 67 5.33 2.16 9.18
C ASP A 67 5.09 2.75 10.59
N LEU A 68 4.53 1.95 11.50
CA LEU A 68 4.35 2.34 12.90
C LEU A 68 5.69 2.61 13.60
N GLU A 69 6.71 1.82 13.31
CA GLU A 69 8.05 1.97 13.87
C GLU A 69 8.76 3.22 13.30
N ALA A 70 8.49 3.57 12.03
CA ALA A 70 8.96 4.81 11.43
C ALA A 70 8.35 6.05 12.11
N VAL A 71 7.08 5.99 12.54
CA VAL A 71 6.44 7.06 13.32
C VAL A 71 7.16 7.26 14.67
N PHE A 72 7.56 6.19 15.35
CA PHE A 72 8.35 6.31 16.57
C PHE A 72 9.71 6.96 16.34
N LEU A 73 10.41 6.58 15.27
CA LEU A 73 11.68 7.22 14.88
C LEU A 73 11.48 8.69 14.55
N PHE A 74 10.37 9.06 13.90
CA PHE A 74 10.05 10.45 13.61
C PHE A 74 9.82 11.27 14.89
N ALA A 75 9.04 10.74 15.84
CA ALA A 75 8.79 11.39 17.12
C ALA A 75 10.09 11.62 17.91
N TRP A 76 10.97 10.61 17.91
CA TRP A 76 12.32 10.74 18.46
C TRP A 76 13.14 11.80 17.70
N ALA A 77 13.14 11.76 16.36
CA ALA A 77 13.95 12.65 15.52
C ALA A 77 13.61 14.14 15.72
N VAL A 78 12.34 14.48 15.97
CA VAL A 78 11.90 15.86 16.27
C VAL A 78 12.56 16.39 17.55
N THR A 79 12.85 15.52 18.52
CA THR A 79 13.41 15.90 19.82
C THR A 79 14.87 15.46 20.02
N ALA A 80 15.48 14.82 19.02
CA ALA A 80 16.79 14.20 19.14
C ALA A 80 17.90 15.16 19.62
N ARG A 81 17.82 16.45 19.28
CA ARG A 81 18.81 17.45 19.73
C ARG A 81 18.74 17.73 21.24
N SER A 82 17.58 17.59 21.88
CA SER A 82 17.41 17.91 23.30
C SER A 82 17.66 16.72 24.23
N LEU A 83 17.52 15.47 23.76
CA LEU A 83 17.69 14.28 24.59
C LEU A 83 19.16 13.80 24.70
N GLY A 84 20.06 14.27 23.82
CA GLY A 84 21.48 13.96 23.88
C GLY A 84 21.84 12.51 23.54
N TRP A 85 23.05 12.10 23.95
CA TRP A 85 23.64 10.80 23.60
C TRP A 85 22.86 9.55 24.07
N PRO A 86 22.19 9.54 25.24
CA PRO A 86 21.41 8.37 25.66
C PRO A 86 20.30 8.01 24.68
N ALA A 87 19.52 9.00 24.24
CA ALA A 87 18.44 8.77 23.29
C ALA A 87 18.94 8.39 21.90
N PHE A 88 20.17 8.78 21.53
CA PHE A 88 20.80 8.28 20.31
C PHE A 88 21.04 6.77 20.39
N TRP A 89 21.56 6.27 21.51
CA TRP A 89 21.75 4.83 21.69
C TRP A 89 20.43 4.06 21.73
N GLU A 90 19.38 4.62 22.33
CA GLU A 90 18.03 4.04 22.28
C GLU A 90 17.54 3.91 20.83
N ALA A 91 17.69 4.96 20.02
CA ALA A 91 17.31 4.92 18.61
C ALA A 91 18.15 3.92 17.80
N VAL A 92 19.46 3.81 18.07
CA VAL A 92 20.32 2.82 17.43
C VAL A 92 19.88 1.39 17.77
N ILE A 93 19.57 1.11 19.03
CA ILE A 93 19.07 -0.21 19.46
C ILE A 93 17.74 -0.51 18.79
N PHE A 94 16.83 0.47 18.76
CA PHE A 94 15.53 0.36 18.12
C PHE A 94 15.64 0.04 16.62
N VAL A 95 16.48 0.77 15.88
CA VAL A 95 16.80 0.47 14.48
C VAL A 95 17.46 -0.90 14.33
N GLY A 96 18.32 -1.29 15.28
CA GLY A 96 18.93 -2.62 15.31
C GLY A 96 17.91 -3.74 15.42
N VAL A 97 16.88 -3.58 16.26
CA VAL A 97 15.77 -4.53 16.37
C VAL A 97 14.97 -4.59 15.07
N LEU A 98 14.68 -3.46 14.42
CA LEU A 98 14.03 -3.41 13.11
C LEU A 98 14.81 -4.16 12.04
N ALA A 99 16.13 -3.93 11.98
CA ALA A 99 17.01 -4.64 11.07
C ALA A 99 17.02 -6.15 11.34
N ALA A 100 17.04 -6.57 12.61
CA ALA A 100 16.98 -7.98 12.98
C ALA A 100 15.64 -8.63 12.57
N ALA A 101 14.51 -7.95 12.79
CA ALA A 101 13.20 -8.41 12.37
C ALA A 101 13.09 -8.55 10.84
N LEU A 102 13.60 -7.57 10.09
CA LEU A 102 13.65 -7.61 8.62
C LEU A 102 14.55 -8.75 8.13
N LEU A 103 15.73 -8.93 8.72
CA LEU A 103 16.64 -10.03 8.38
C LEU A 103 16.00 -11.39 8.66
N TYR A 104 15.31 -11.55 9.79
CA TYR A 104 14.57 -12.77 10.10
C TYR A 104 13.52 -13.07 9.03
N LEU A 105 12.71 -12.05 8.67
CA LEU A 105 11.66 -12.21 7.67
C LEU A 105 12.20 -12.56 6.28
N TRP A 106 13.34 -11.95 5.92
CA TRP A 106 14.05 -12.28 4.68
C TRP A 106 14.54 -13.72 4.69
N ARG A 107 15.10 -14.19 5.81
CA ARG A 107 15.55 -15.59 5.97
C ARG A 107 14.40 -16.61 5.93
N VAL A 108 13.21 -16.23 6.37
CA VAL A 108 12.00 -17.08 6.31
C VAL A 108 11.46 -17.18 4.87
N GLY A 109 11.97 -16.37 3.93
CA GLY A 109 11.51 -16.38 2.54
C GLY A 109 10.11 -15.77 2.37
N ALA A 110 9.64 -15.00 3.35
CA ALA A 110 8.36 -14.30 3.25
C ALA A 110 8.38 -13.19 2.16
N LEU A 111 9.57 -12.75 1.76
CA LEU A 111 9.79 -11.84 0.63
C LEU A 111 10.10 -12.54 -0.70
N ASP A 112 10.29 -13.87 -0.72
CA ASP A 112 10.67 -14.56 -1.95
C ASP A 112 9.47 -14.73 -2.89
N TRP A 113 9.57 -14.10 -4.06
CA TRP A 113 8.55 -14.13 -5.10
C TRP A 113 8.66 -15.33 -6.04
N SER A 114 9.49 -16.33 -5.71
CA SER A 114 9.61 -17.49 -6.59
C SER A 114 8.33 -18.31 -6.55
N SER A 115 7.67 -18.34 -7.70
CA SER A 115 6.63 -19.29 -8.05
C SER A 115 7.20 -20.70 -7.91
N SER A 116 7.13 -21.28 -6.70
CA SER A 116 7.24 -22.73 -6.58
C SER A 116 5.91 -23.34 -7.02
N SER A 117 5.72 -23.41 -8.33
CA SER A 117 4.77 -24.29 -9.00
C SER A 117 5.29 -25.73 -8.94
N LYS A 118 5.69 -26.20 -7.76
CA LYS A 118 6.12 -27.58 -7.54
C LYS A 118 5.49 -28.15 -6.27
N GLN A 119 4.24 -28.58 -6.41
CA GLN A 119 3.62 -29.69 -5.67
C GLN A 119 2.17 -29.79 -6.17
N LYS A 120 1.67 -30.89 -6.75
CA LYS A 120 2.17 -32.25 -6.95
C LYS A 120 1.24 -32.84 -8.03
N GLU A 121 1.80 -33.47 -9.08
CA GLU A 121 1.12 -34.61 -9.70
C GLU A 121 1.05 -35.76 -8.70
#